data_AF-A0A947F1V9-F1
#
_entry.id   AF-A0A947F1V9-F1
#
_cell.length_a   1.000
_cell.length_b   1.000
_cell.length_c   1.000
_cell.angle_alpha   90.00
_cell.angle_beta   90.00
_cell.angle_gamma   90.00
#
_symmetry.space_group_name_H-M   'P 1'
#
loop_
_entity.id
_entity.type
_entity.pdbx_description
1 polymer ?
#
loop_
_entity_poly.entity_id
_entity_poly.type
_entity_poly.pdbx_seq_one_letter_code
_entity_poly.pdbx_strand_id
1 'polypeptide(L)' 'MPDWEPKIVAFLCNWCSYGAADLAGVSRMQYPPNIRIIRL' A
#
# COMPACT_ATOMS: atom_id res chain seq x y z
N MET A 1 1.32 8.91 25.85
CA MET A 1 0.22 8.42 25.01
C MET A 1 0.85 7.42 24.07
N PRO A 2 0.33 6.20 23.88
CA PRO A 2 0.90 5.33 22.87
C PRO A 2 0.74 6.04 21.52
N ASP A 3 1.82 6.10 20.74
CA ASP A 3 1.84 6.76 19.44
C ASP A 3 0.72 6.18 18.55
N TRP A 4 -0.19 7.04 18.10
CA TRP A 4 -1.30 6.63 17.24
C TRP A 4 -0.83 6.56 15.79
N GLU A 5 -1.03 5.42 15.14
CA GLU A 5 -0.79 5.25 13.69
C GLU A 5 -2.12 5.09 12.94
N PRO A 6 -2.32 5.83 11.82
CA PRO A 6 -3.52 5.72 11.02
C PRO A 6 -3.59 4.36 10.33
N LYS A 7 -4.74 3.68 10.39
CA LYS A 7 -4.96 2.42 9.65
C LYS A 7 -5.64 2.72 8.31
N ILE A 8 -4.95 2.47 7.20
CA ILE A 8 -5.42 2.82 5.85
C ILE A 8 -5.74 1.54 5.08
N VAL A 9 -6.90 1.47 4.44
CA VAL A 9 -7.28 0.39 3.51
C VAL A 9 -7.40 0.98 2.11
N ALA A 10 -6.75 0.36 1.14
CA ALA A 10 -6.79 0.77 -0.27
C ALA A 10 -7.32 -0.36 -1.14
N PHE A 11 -8.29 -0.05 -2.00
CA PHE A 11 -8.82 -0.98 -3.00
C PHE A 11 -8.14 -0.68 -4.34
N LEU A 12 -7.32 -1.60 -4.82
CA LEU A 12 -6.55 -1.43 -6.03
C LEU A 12 -7.07 -2.37 -7.12
N CYS A 13 -7.25 -1.86 -8.33
CA CYS A 13 -7.58 -2.70 -9.47
C CYS A 13 -6.42 -3.65 -9.77
N ASN A 14 -6.76 -4.85 -10.24
CA ASN A 14 -5.81 -5.87 -10.64
C ASN A 14 -4.74 -5.39 -11.65
N TRP A 15 -5.15 -4.62 -12.66
CA TRP A 15 -4.34 -4.43 -13.86
C TRP A 15 -3.33 -3.29 -13.78
N CYS A 16 -3.71 -2.17 -13.18
CA CYS A 16 -2.87 -0.97 -13.16
C CYS A 16 -2.38 -0.66 -11.75
N SER A 17 -3.29 -0.47 -10.79
CA SER A 17 -2.94 0.02 -9.47
C SER A 17 -2.18 -1.03 -8.63
N TYR A 18 -2.60 -2.29 -8.69
CA TYR A 18 -1.88 -3.37 -8.01
C TYR A 18 -0.49 -3.59 -8.63
N GLY A 19 -0.38 -3.55 -9.96
CA GLY A 19 0.91 -3.63 -10.66
C GLY A 19 1.85 -2.46 -10.34
N ALA A 20 1.31 -1.24 -10.15
CA ALA A 20 2.10 -0.10 -9.69
C ALA A 20 2.61 -0.29 -8.24
N ALA A 21 1.81 -0.91 -7.37
CA ALA A 21 2.24 -1.26 -6.01
C ALA A 21 3.35 -2.32 -6.03
N ASP A 22 3.25 -3.32 -6.89
CA ASP A 22 4.30 -4.32 -7.10
C ASP A 22 5.60 -3.66 -7.62
N LEU A 23 5.49 -2.75 -8.59
CA LEU A 23 6.63 -2.00 -9.12
C LEU A 23 7.29 -1.13 -8.04
N ALA A 24 6.51 -0.45 -7.20
CA ALA A 24 7.04 0.33 -6.08
C ALA A 24 7.86 -0.55 -5.12
N GLY A 25 7.41 -1.79 -4.88
CA GLY A 25 8.15 -2.80 -4.11
C GLY A 25 9.46 -3.22 -4.78
N VAL A 26 9.43 -3.55 -6.08
CA VAL A 26 10.62 -3.91 -6.88
C VAL A 26 11.65 -2.77 -6.89
N SER A 27 11.18 -1.53 -7.02
CA SER A 27 12.01 -0.33 -6.98
C SER A 27 12.47 0.09 -5.58
N ARG A 28 12.07 -0.65 -4.53
CA ARG A 28 12.41 -0.38 -3.13
C ARG A 28 11.99 1.01 -2.64
N MET A 29 10.89 1.54 -3.19
CA MET A 29 10.33 2.82 -2.76
C MET A 29 9.83 2.69 -1.32
N GLN A 30 10.37 3.50 -0.41
CA GLN A 30 9.96 3.48 0.99
C GLN A 30 8.64 4.21 1.17
N TYR A 31 7.74 3.62 1.95
CA TYR A 31 6.46 4.21 2.35
C TYR A 31 6.09 3.71 3.76
N PRO A 32 5.21 4.41 4.48
CA PRO A 32 4.75 3.98 5.79
C PRO A 32 4.00 2.63 5.74
N PRO A 33 4.21 1.71 6.71
CA PRO A 33 3.68 0.33 6.66
C PRO A 33 2.19 0.22 7.04
N ASN A 34 1.49 1.35 7.14
CA ASN A 34 0.16 1.45 7.72
C ASN A 34 -0.99 1.27 6.70
N ILE A 35 -0.64 1.01 5.44
CA ILE A 35 -1.57 0.75 4.34
C ILE A 35 -1.75 -0.75 4.12
N ARG A 36 -2.99 -1.18 3.91
CA ARG A 36 -3.36 -2.55 3.54
C ARG A 36 -4.13 -2.55 2.24
N ILE A 37 -3.62 -3.29 1.26
CA ILE A 37 -4.16 -3.35 -0.09
C ILE A 37 -5.16 -4.51 -0.20
N ILE A 38 -6.34 -4.23 -0.76
CA ILE A 38 -7.31 -5.23 -1.22
C ILE A 38 -7.34 -5.16 -2.75
N ARG A 39 -7.15 -6.30 -3.40
CA ARG A 39 -7.19 -6.41 -4.86
C ARG A 39 -8.62 -6.61 -5.34
N LEU A 40 -9.02 -5.80 -6.33
CA LEU A 40 -10.28 -5.88 -7.07
C LEU A 40 -10.07 -6.49 -8.45
#